data_AF-A0A3M9XAG4-F1
#
_entry.id   AF-A0A3M9XAG4-F1
#
_cell.length_a   1.000
_cell.length_b   1.000
_cell.length_c   1.000
_cell.angle_alpha   90.00
_cell.angle_beta   90.00
_cell.angle_gamma   90.00
#
_symmetry.space_group_name_H-M   'P 1'
#
loop_
_entity.id
_entity.type
_entity.pdbx_description
1 polymer ?
#
loop_
_entity_poly.entity_id
_entity_poly.type
_entity_poly.pdbx_seq_one_letter_code
_entity_poly.pdbx_strand_id
1 'polypeptide(L)'
;MKQAVKAQQIYTGTLIVPDFSDVELRGKSLLTSNPSSFGEIGDSQPRLDEHLTFIAQYESEDDLICAFGHHHKRGFLLRGEAGLNHLIGCDCAHSRYGIEWDAFVGRVEAQMSRQRSLAWLHSVSGQILNAKAEMLAAVEHPAVAAFDQLRRTVRELPQVVLRAFQAAAHSPDTWLRGDFGERDLSQERKNKEKAHSAYKAAIANGDSRQIRMAKADLKHCEDPVFVVSRRAVLRVPAKSVWHARSSIRPRLVQIADSLLATAETLAGSREFNHPDMVAKSITNAAALFDATLDEIDDAVAMFAPATLEALAQWLSAEDFRGVSTSRLPQGISISDDKKTVILERTSSLKPVSFRLGGRFHLGLS
;
A
#
# COMPACT_ATOMS: atom_id res chain seq x y z
N MET A 1 48.52 14.76 42.00
CA MET A 1 47.79 16.03 41.82
C MET A 1 46.34 15.71 41.51
N LYS A 2 45.41 16.08 42.40
CA LYS A 2 43.97 15.95 42.16
C LYS A 2 43.59 16.97 41.10
N GLN A 3 43.17 16.51 39.91
CA GLN A 3 42.51 17.39 38.95
C GLN A 3 41.26 17.95 39.62
N ALA A 4 41.27 19.25 39.88
CA ALA A 4 40.07 19.96 40.28
C ALA A 4 39.07 19.82 39.14
N VAL A 5 37.97 19.10 39.38
CA VAL A 5 36.77 19.18 38.55
C VAL A 5 36.34 20.64 38.61
N LYS A 6 36.66 21.43 37.58
CA LYS A 6 36.11 22.78 37.43
C LYS A 6 34.60 22.62 37.49
N ALA A 7 33.96 23.21 38.51
CA ALA A 7 32.51 23.27 38.59
C ALA A 7 32.01 23.82 37.26
N GLN A 8 31.24 23.01 36.55
CA GLN A 8 30.70 23.37 35.25
C GLN A 8 29.72 24.52 35.51
N GLN A 9 30.04 25.72 35.04
CA GLN A 9 29.14 26.87 35.20
C GLN A 9 27.85 26.58 34.43
N ILE A 10 26.75 26.48 35.17
CA ILE A 10 25.40 26.27 34.65
C ILE A 10 24.86 27.63 34.25
N TYR A 11 24.30 27.71 33.03
CA TYR A 11 23.66 28.90 32.51
C TYR A 11 22.18 28.88 32.92
N THR A 12 21.66 30.01 33.40
CA THR A 12 20.27 30.17 33.86
C THR A 12 19.43 31.01 32.90
N GLY A 13 20.06 31.60 31.87
CA GLY A 13 19.37 32.30 30.81
C GLY A 13 18.53 31.36 29.96
N THR A 14 17.32 31.78 29.62
CA THR A 14 16.36 30.97 28.85
C THR A 14 16.70 30.93 27.36
N LEU A 15 16.58 29.74 26.76
CA LEU A 15 16.64 29.55 25.32
C LEU A 15 15.25 29.72 24.69
N ILE A 16 15.13 30.69 23.79
CA ILE A 16 13.87 31.12 23.17
C ILE A 16 13.85 30.67 21.71
N VAL A 17 12.83 29.90 21.34
CA VAL A 17 12.48 29.65 19.93
C VAL A 17 11.35 30.60 19.58
N PRO A 18 11.53 31.55 18.64
CA PRO A 18 10.44 32.40 18.21
C PRO A 18 9.30 31.58 17.64
N ASP A 19 8.06 32.00 17.89
CA ASP A 19 6.88 31.38 17.30
C ASP A 19 6.64 31.97 15.91
N PHE A 20 7.16 31.30 14.89
CA PHE A 20 7.02 31.76 13.50
C PHE A 20 5.65 31.38 12.95
N SER A 21 4.99 32.35 12.31
CA SER A 21 3.81 32.08 11.49
C SER A 21 4.15 31.22 10.26
N ASP A 22 3.16 30.56 9.67
CA ASP A 22 3.35 29.77 8.44
C ASP A 22 3.90 30.63 7.29
N VAL A 23 3.53 31.91 7.24
CA VAL A 23 4.01 32.86 6.23
C VAL A 23 5.50 33.15 6.44
N GLU A 24 5.93 33.36 7.68
CA GLU A 24 7.35 33.60 8.01
C GLU A 24 8.19 32.34 7.76
N LEU A 25 7.70 31.16 8.17
CA LEU A 25 8.40 29.90 7.94
C LEU A 25 8.64 29.61 6.46
N ARG A 26 7.78 30.07 5.55
CA ARG A 26 8.00 29.89 4.11
C ARG A 26 9.17 30.71 3.57
N GLY A 27 9.44 31.88 4.15
CA GLY A 27 10.48 32.80 3.69
C GLY A 27 11.78 32.76 4.50
N LYS A 28 11.75 32.17 5.70
CA LYS A 28 12.89 32.17 6.63
C LYS A 28 13.83 31.00 6.36
N SER A 29 15.13 31.20 6.51
CA SER A 29 16.09 30.09 6.51
C SER A 29 16.42 29.69 7.94
N LEU A 30 15.99 28.49 8.36
CA LEU A 30 16.28 27.93 9.69
C LEU A 30 17.53 27.03 9.70
N LEU A 31 18.12 26.78 8.52
CA LEU A 31 19.31 25.98 8.31
C LEU A 31 20.34 26.80 7.50
N THR A 32 21.60 26.80 7.92
CA THR A 32 22.66 27.53 7.20
C THR A 32 23.99 26.81 7.22
N SER A 33 24.72 26.86 6.11
CA SER A 33 26.14 26.49 6.06
C SER A 33 27.08 27.67 6.27
N ASN A 34 26.55 28.90 6.28
CA ASN A 34 27.32 30.12 6.49
C ASN A 34 26.67 31.00 7.57
N PRO A 35 26.98 30.78 8.85
CA PRO A 35 26.36 31.52 9.95
C PRO A 35 26.61 33.04 9.90
N SER A 36 27.75 33.47 9.36
CA SER A 36 28.12 34.89 9.27
C SER A 36 27.19 35.70 8.34
N SER A 37 26.41 35.03 7.49
CA SER A 37 25.39 35.68 6.65
C SER A 37 24.21 36.27 7.45
N PHE A 38 24.05 35.88 8.73
CA PHE A 38 22.98 36.35 9.62
C PHE A 38 23.39 37.53 10.52
N GLY A 39 24.58 38.09 10.30
CA GLY A 39 25.11 39.25 11.02
C GLY A 39 26.41 38.95 11.77
N GLU A 40 26.84 39.91 12.59
CA GLU A 40 28.08 39.81 13.36
C GLU A 40 28.00 38.69 14.41
N ILE A 41 29.04 37.85 14.44
CA ILE A 41 29.20 36.76 15.40
C ILE A 41 30.15 37.24 16.48
N GLY A 42 29.70 37.22 17.74
CA GLY A 42 30.51 37.61 18.88
C GLY A 42 31.48 36.50 19.29
N ASP A 43 32.72 36.90 19.59
CA ASP A 43 33.77 35.99 20.09
C ASP A 43 33.70 35.76 21.61
N SER A 44 32.79 36.45 22.31
CA SER A 44 32.60 36.33 23.77
C SER A 44 31.53 35.30 24.13
N GLN A 45 31.73 34.65 25.28
CA GLN A 45 30.69 33.81 25.90
C GLN A 45 29.44 34.66 26.22
N PRO A 46 28.22 34.09 26.08
CA PRO A 46 27.02 34.71 26.61
C PRO A 46 27.14 34.95 28.12
N ARG A 47 26.41 35.92 28.66
CA ARG A 47 26.30 36.06 30.12
C ARG A 47 25.53 34.87 30.70
N LEU A 48 25.79 34.53 31.97
CA LEU A 48 25.20 33.34 32.61
C LEU A 48 23.67 33.39 32.67
N ASP A 49 23.11 34.59 32.81
CA ASP A 49 21.69 34.90 32.92
C ASP A 49 21.07 35.40 31.60
N GLU A 50 21.84 35.43 30.51
CA GLU A 50 21.39 36.02 29.24
C GLU A 50 20.41 35.13 28.49
N HIS A 51 19.30 35.72 28.07
CA HIS A 51 18.33 35.07 27.19
C HIS A 51 18.86 35.01 25.76
N LEU A 52 18.78 33.81 25.16
CA LEU A 52 19.28 33.57 23.81
C LEU A 52 18.13 33.17 22.88
N THR A 53 18.01 33.86 21.76
CA THR A 53 16.94 33.64 20.78
C THR A 53 17.44 32.89 19.55
N PHE A 54 16.74 31.83 19.14
CA PHE A 54 17.09 31.03 17.96
C PHE A 54 17.04 31.84 16.66
N ILE A 55 18.09 31.73 15.86
CA ILE A 55 18.17 32.29 14.50
C ILE A 55 18.12 31.17 13.47
N ALA A 56 19.10 30.27 13.52
CA ALA A 56 19.27 29.16 12.59
C ALA A 56 20.10 28.03 13.21
N GLN A 57 19.87 26.80 12.76
CA GLN A 57 20.78 25.68 12.97
C GLN A 57 21.85 25.75 11.88
N TYR A 58 23.10 25.48 12.24
CA TYR A 58 24.19 25.45 11.27
C TYR A 58 24.78 24.07 11.09
N GLU A 59 25.20 23.79 9.86
CA GLU A 59 26.02 22.64 9.47
C GLU A 59 27.05 23.14 8.45
N SER A 60 28.32 23.16 8.87
CA SER A 60 29.45 23.71 8.13
C SER A 60 30.42 22.59 7.74
N GLU A 61 31.01 22.69 6.56
CA GLU A 61 32.09 21.78 6.13
C GLU A 61 33.36 21.99 6.99
N ASP A 62 33.61 23.26 7.36
CA ASP A 62 34.72 23.70 8.20
C ASP A 62 34.37 23.68 9.70
N ASP A 63 35.40 23.49 10.54
CA ASP A 63 35.26 23.56 12.00
C ASP A 63 35.13 25.02 12.45
N LEU A 64 33.96 25.35 12.99
CA LEU A 64 33.68 26.67 13.56
C LEU A 64 33.98 26.67 15.06
N ILE A 65 34.56 27.76 15.55
CA ILE A 65 34.79 27.97 16.98
C ILE A 65 33.49 28.50 17.59
N CYS A 66 32.92 27.76 18.56
CA CYS A 66 31.77 28.24 19.30
C CYS A 66 32.16 29.28 20.36
N ALA A 67 31.18 29.99 20.91
CA ALA A 67 31.39 31.02 21.94
C ALA A 67 32.12 30.49 23.20
N PHE A 68 32.14 29.18 23.41
CA PHE A 68 32.86 28.53 24.52
C PHE A 68 34.31 28.12 24.16
N GLY A 69 34.78 28.43 22.95
CA GLY A 69 36.14 28.13 22.48
C GLY A 69 36.34 26.69 21.98
N HIS A 70 35.27 25.93 21.76
CA HIS A 70 35.35 24.57 21.22
C HIS A 70 34.98 24.52 19.74
N HIS A 71 35.61 23.61 19.00
CA HIS A 71 35.38 23.42 17.57
C HIS A 71 34.16 22.53 17.29
N HIS A 72 33.27 22.97 16.41
CA HIS A 72 32.10 22.22 15.99
C HIS A 72 31.78 22.44 14.52
N LYS A 73 31.40 21.36 13.83
CA LYS A 73 30.81 21.42 12.48
C LYS A 73 29.31 21.72 12.47
N ARG A 74 28.63 21.45 13.59
CA ARG A 74 27.18 21.63 13.72
C ARG A 74 26.80 22.27 15.05
N GLY A 75 25.74 23.04 15.03
CA GLY A 75 25.25 23.72 16.23
C GLY A 75 24.15 24.71 15.91
N PHE A 76 24.01 25.70 16.76
CA PHE A 76 22.95 26.70 16.68
C PHE A 76 23.55 28.09 16.71
N LEU A 77 22.98 28.97 15.88
CA LEU A 77 23.23 30.39 15.92
C LEU A 77 22.12 31.04 16.75
N LEU A 78 22.51 31.62 17.89
CA LEU A 78 21.58 32.24 18.83
C LEU A 78 21.88 33.72 19.02
N ARG A 79 20.87 34.58 19.05
CA ARG A 79 21.01 36.02 19.29
C ARG A 79 20.92 36.33 20.79
N GLY A 80 21.93 37.01 21.33
CA GLY A 80 21.88 37.60 22.66
C GLY A 80 21.11 38.92 22.72
N GLU A 81 20.90 39.44 23.93
CA GLU A 81 20.13 40.67 24.16
C GLU A 81 20.82 41.91 23.60
N ALA A 82 22.15 41.89 23.56
CA ALA A 82 22.97 42.95 22.97
C ALA A 82 22.95 42.96 21.43
N GLY A 83 22.20 42.04 20.80
CA GLY A 83 22.07 41.94 19.34
C GLY A 83 23.20 41.17 18.65
N LEU A 84 24.22 40.72 19.39
CA LEU A 84 25.29 39.87 18.90
C LEU A 84 24.81 38.42 18.73
N ASN A 85 25.30 37.74 17.69
CA ASN A 85 25.02 36.34 17.48
C ASN A 85 26.12 35.47 18.11
N HIS A 86 25.74 34.38 18.76
CA HIS A 86 26.63 33.39 19.35
C HIS A 86 26.50 32.06 18.61
N LEU A 87 27.63 31.53 18.16
CA LEU A 87 27.71 30.14 17.70
C LEU A 87 27.82 29.23 18.91
N ILE A 88 26.92 28.26 19.03
CA ILE A 88 26.95 27.28 20.11
C ILE A 88 26.82 25.87 19.54
N GLY A 89 27.84 25.04 19.74
CA GLY A 89 27.80 23.62 19.38
C GLY A 89 26.86 22.82 20.28
N CYS A 90 26.27 21.76 19.74
CA CYS A 90 25.26 20.95 20.45
C CYS A 90 25.76 20.39 21.79
N ASP A 91 26.97 19.83 21.80
CA ASP A 91 27.56 19.22 23.00
C ASP A 91 27.86 20.29 24.07
N CYS A 92 28.32 21.47 23.63
CA CYS A 92 28.55 22.59 24.52
C CYS A 92 27.24 23.07 25.16
N ALA A 93 26.18 23.24 24.36
CA ALA A 93 24.91 23.71 24.88
C ALA A 93 24.28 22.71 25.86
N HIS A 94 24.25 21.41 25.53
CA HIS A 94 23.72 20.38 26.42
C HIS A 94 24.45 20.38 27.77
N SER A 95 25.78 20.52 27.75
CA SER A 95 26.60 20.55 28.97
C SER A 95 26.40 21.79 29.86
N ARG A 96 25.81 22.87 29.33
CA ARG A 96 25.68 24.17 30.03
C ARG A 96 24.24 24.53 30.40
N TYR A 97 23.27 24.14 29.56
CA TYR A 97 21.84 24.45 29.71
C TYR A 97 21.01 23.21 30.12
N GLY A 98 21.55 21.99 30.04
CA GLY A 98 20.92 20.79 30.56
C GLY A 98 19.52 20.52 29.99
N ILE A 99 18.51 20.34 30.84
CA ILE A 99 17.12 20.00 30.42
C ILE A 99 16.50 21.09 29.54
N GLU A 100 16.85 22.36 29.75
CA GLU A 100 16.36 23.46 28.91
C GLU A 100 16.83 23.33 27.46
N TRP A 101 17.99 22.71 27.24
CA TRP A 101 18.51 22.40 25.91
C TRP A 101 17.62 21.42 25.16
N ASP A 102 17.24 20.31 25.80
CA ASP A 102 16.45 19.27 25.14
C ASP A 102 15.05 19.79 24.74
N ALA A 103 14.43 20.59 25.63
CA ALA A 103 13.16 21.28 25.34
C ALA A 103 13.30 22.36 24.24
N PHE A 104 14.46 23.02 24.16
CA PHE A 104 14.77 23.95 23.08
C PHE A 104 14.92 23.23 21.73
N VAL A 105 15.74 22.17 21.68
CA VAL A 105 15.96 21.37 20.46
C VAL A 105 14.65 20.81 19.95
N GLY A 106 13.81 20.21 20.80
CA GLY A 106 12.50 19.69 20.38
C GLY A 106 11.59 20.76 19.76
N ARG A 107 11.64 22.01 20.26
CA ARG A 107 10.88 23.14 19.67
C ARG A 107 11.46 23.58 18.32
N VAL A 108 12.79 23.61 18.18
CA VAL A 108 13.44 23.93 16.90
C VAL A 108 13.13 22.84 15.86
N GLU A 109 13.26 21.57 16.22
CA GLU A 109 12.93 20.44 15.34
C GLU A 109 11.46 20.49 14.90
N ALA A 110 10.53 20.86 15.79
CA ALA A 110 9.12 21.04 15.43
C ALA A 110 8.92 22.18 14.40
N GLN A 111 9.55 23.33 14.58
CA GLN A 111 9.49 24.46 13.64
C GLN A 111 10.12 24.10 12.28
N MET A 112 11.25 23.40 12.28
CA MET A 112 11.92 22.93 11.06
C MET A 112 11.09 21.86 10.34
N SER A 113 10.52 20.90 11.07
CA SER A 113 9.58 19.92 10.51
C SER A 113 8.38 20.62 9.87
N ARG A 114 7.80 21.60 10.56
CA ARG A 114 6.69 22.41 10.05
C ARG A 114 7.07 23.16 8.76
N GLN A 115 8.25 23.79 8.72
CA GLN A 115 8.77 24.45 7.52
C GLN A 115 8.94 23.48 6.35
N ARG A 116 9.52 22.29 6.57
CA ARG A 116 9.67 21.27 5.52
C ARG A 116 8.32 20.84 4.98
N SER A 117 7.34 20.60 5.86
CA SER A 117 5.98 20.22 5.46
C SER A 117 5.30 21.33 4.65
N LEU A 118 5.47 22.61 5.02
CA LEU A 118 4.94 23.74 4.25
C LEU A 118 5.58 23.84 2.86
N ALA A 119 6.89 23.69 2.76
CA ALA A 119 7.61 23.71 1.48
C ALA A 119 7.16 22.55 0.57
N TRP A 120 7.04 21.35 1.14
CA TRP A 120 6.54 20.18 0.41
C TRP A 120 5.10 20.38 -0.07
N LEU A 121 4.22 20.90 0.79
CA LEU A 121 2.82 21.16 0.46
C LEU A 121 2.68 22.16 -0.70
N HIS A 122 3.52 23.19 -0.72
CA HIS A 122 3.56 24.15 -1.82
C HIS A 122 4.04 23.52 -3.14
N SER A 123 5.07 22.67 -3.08
CA SER A 123 5.54 21.93 -4.25
C SER A 123 4.49 20.97 -4.79
N VAL A 124 3.89 20.16 -3.91
CA VAL A 124 2.92 19.13 -4.29
C VAL A 124 1.60 19.72 -4.78
N SER A 125 1.15 20.84 -4.23
CA SER A 125 -0.04 21.51 -4.77
C SER A 125 0.18 21.92 -6.23
N GLY A 126 1.33 22.49 -6.57
CA GLY A 126 1.70 22.78 -7.96
C GLY A 126 1.72 21.54 -8.84
N GLN A 127 2.28 20.43 -8.35
CA GLN A 127 2.29 19.17 -9.09
C GLN A 127 0.90 18.58 -9.33
N ILE A 128 0.01 18.63 -8.33
CA ILE A 128 -1.39 18.19 -8.47
C ILE A 128 -2.12 19.03 -9.52
N LEU A 129 -1.98 20.36 -9.45
CA LEU A 129 -2.62 21.27 -10.40
C LEU A 129 -2.09 21.04 -11.83
N ASN A 130 -0.79 20.83 -12.00
CA ASN A 130 -0.18 20.50 -13.29
C ASN A 130 -0.67 19.15 -13.83
N ALA A 131 -0.93 18.17 -12.96
CA ALA A 131 -1.45 16.86 -13.32
C ALA A 131 -2.97 16.84 -13.60
N LYS A 132 -3.70 17.96 -13.43
CA LYS A 132 -5.16 18.04 -13.55
C LYS A 132 -5.70 17.40 -14.83
N ALA A 133 -5.15 17.78 -15.98
CA ALA A 133 -5.61 17.27 -17.26
C ALA A 133 -5.39 15.76 -17.40
N GLU A 134 -4.25 15.25 -16.93
CA GLU A 134 -3.93 13.82 -16.96
C GLU A 134 -4.83 13.02 -16.00
N MET A 135 -5.10 13.53 -14.79
CA MET A 135 -6.02 12.91 -13.84
C MET A 135 -7.42 12.77 -14.43
N LEU A 136 -7.96 13.85 -15.02
CA LEU A 136 -9.27 13.82 -15.65
C LEU A 136 -9.31 12.91 -16.88
N ALA A 137 -8.23 12.87 -17.66
CA ALA A 137 -8.11 11.93 -18.78
C ALA A 137 -8.07 10.46 -18.31
N ALA A 138 -7.45 10.17 -17.16
CA ALA A 138 -7.46 8.84 -16.56
C ALA A 138 -8.87 8.44 -16.08
N VAL A 139 -9.60 9.39 -15.47
CA VAL A 139 -11.00 9.20 -15.04
C VAL A 139 -11.92 8.88 -16.23
N GLU A 140 -11.77 9.60 -17.33
CA GLU A 140 -12.57 9.43 -18.56
C GLU A 140 -12.01 8.36 -19.51
N HIS A 141 -10.96 7.65 -19.10
CA HIS A 141 -10.34 6.64 -19.95
C HIS A 141 -11.35 5.51 -20.27
N PRO A 142 -11.46 5.04 -21.53
CA PRO A 142 -12.44 4.01 -21.91
C PRO A 142 -12.39 2.71 -21.10
N ALA A 143 -11.23 2.38 -20.53
CA ALA A 143 -11.07 1.21 -19.66
C ALA A 143 -11.90 1.30 -18.36
N VAL A 144 -12.15 2.50 -17.85
CA VAL A 144 -13.01 2.74 -16.68
C VAL A 144 -14.44 2.28 -16.96
N ALA A 145 -15.00 2.71 -18.09
CA ALA A 145 -16.34 2.29 -18.51
C ALA A 145 -16.38 0.78 -18.85
N ALA A 146 -15.34 0.25 -19.48
CA ALA A 146 -15.23 -1.18 -19.79
C ALA A 146 -15.19 -2.04 -18.51
N PHE A 147 -14.48 -1.60 -17.47
CA PHE A 147 -14.44 -2.25 -16.17
C PHE A 147 -15.81 -2.25 -15.49
N ASP A 148 -16.52 -1.11 -15.47
CA ASP A 148 -17.86 -1.04 -14.91
C ASP A 148 -18.87 -1.90 -15.70
N GLN A 149 -18.70 -2.02 -17.02
CA GLN A 149 -19.51 -2.92 -17.84
C GLN A 149 -19.22 -4.39 -17.51
N LEU A 150 -17.95 -4.78 -17.39
CA LEU A 150 -17.56 -6.12 -16.95
C LEU A 150 -18.23 -6.49 -15.61
N ARG A 151 -18.27 -5.54 -14.66
CA ARG A 151 -18.94 -5.71 -13.36
C ARG A 151 -20.45 -5.93 -13.46
N ARG A 152 -21.09 -5.42 -14.51
CA ARG A 152 -22.50 -5.72 -14.80
C ARG A 152 -22.63 -7.12 -15.38
N THR A 153 -21.82 -7.47 -16.38
CA THR A 153 -21.84 -8.79 -17.02
C THR A 153 -21.60 -9.92 -16.02
N VAL A 154 -20.66 -9.78 -15.07
CA VAL A 154 -20.42 -10.83 -14.06
C VAL A 154 -21.62 -11.08 -13.15
N ARG A 155 -22.51 -10.09 -12.94
CA ARG A 155 -23.73 -10.27 -12.14
C ARG A 155 -24.77 -11.12 -12.86
N GLU A 156 -24.61 -11.27 -14.17
CA GLU A 156 -25.49 -12.09 -15.00
C GLU A 156 -25.07 -13.57 -14.97
N LEU A 157 -23.92 -13.93 -14.37
CA LEU A 157 -23.47 -15.31 -14.28
C LEU A 157 -24.51 -16.22 -13.58
N PRO A 158 -24.45 -17.56 -13.82
CA PRO A 158 -25.18 -18.53 -13.02
C PRO A 158 -24.93 -18.30 -11.53
N GLN A 159 -26.00 -18.35 -10.72
CA GLN A 159 -25.95 -17.91 -9.32
C GLN A 159 -24.94 -18.72 -8.50
N VAL A 160 -24.77 -20.01 -8.80
CA VAL A 160 -23.80 -20.89 -8.15
C VAL A 160 -22.36 -20.40 -8.38
N VAL A 161 -22.03 -20.00 -9.60
CA VAL A 161 -20.72 -19.45 -9.97
C VAL A 161 -20.49 -18.10 -9.32
N LEU A 162 -21.46 -17.18 -9.43
CA LEU A 162 -21.37 -15.85 -8.85
C LEU A 162 -21.16 -15.90 -7.32
N ARG A 163 -21.90 -16.76 -6.62
CA ARG A 163 -21.74 -16.92 -5.16
C ARG A 163 -20.37 -17.47 -4.80
N ALA A 164 -19.84 -18.42 -5.56
CA ALA A 164 -18.54 -18.99 -5.30
C ALA A 164 -17.41 -17.95 -5.46
N PHE A 165 -17.46 -17.12 -6.52
CA PHE A 165 -16.55 -15.98 -6.67
C PHE A 165 -16.69 -14.98 -5.53
N GLN A 166 -17.92 -14.59 -5.16
CA GLN A 166 -18.16 -13.64 -4.09
C GLN A 166 -17.65 -14.17 -2.74
N ALA A 167 -17.93 -15.43 -2.41
CA ALA A 167 -17.46 -16.05 -1.18
C ALA A 167 -15.92 -16.06 -1.10
N ALA A 168 -15.25 -16.48 -2.19
CA ALA A 168 -13.80 -16.48 -2.24
C ALA A 168 -13.22 -15.05 -2.23
N ALA A 169 -13.87 -14.08 -2.88
CA ALA A 169 -13.43 -12.69 -2.87
C ALA A 169 -13.46 -12.09 -1.44
N HIS A 170 -14.45 -12.46 -0.62
CA HIS A 170 -14.52 -11.99 0.77
C HIS A 170 -13.61 -12.79 1.73
N SER A 171 -13.09 -13.94 1.30
CA SER A 171 -12.14 -14.73 2.09
C SER A 171 -10.78 -14.03 2.22
N PRO A 172 -10.10 -14.11 3.38
CA PRO A 172 -8.73 -13.60 3.54
C PRO A 172 -7.71 -14.24 2.60
N ASP A 173 -7.89 -15.53 2.27
CA ASP A 173 -6.94 -16.29 1.45
C ASP A 173 -7.22 -16.18 -0.06
N THR A 174 -8.41 -15.73 -0.43
CA THR A 174 -8.89 -15.51 -1.81
C THR A 174 -8.86 -16.73 -2.72
N TRP A 175 -8.73 -17.94 -2.19
CA TRP A 175 -8.58 -19.14 -3.04
C TRP A 175 -9.92 -19.67 -3.53
N LEU A 176 -10.02 -19.85 -4.84
CA LEU A 176 -11.06 -20.65 -5.49
C LEU A 176 -10.69 -22.12 -5.35
N ARG A 177 -11.59 -22.85 -4.70
CA ARG A 177 -11.47 -24.29 -4.47
C ARG A 177 -12.61 -25.01 -5.17
N GLY A 178 -12.34 -26.21 -5.64
CA GLY A 178 -13.33 -27.09 -6.23
C GLY A 178 -13.14 -28.51 -5.75
N ASP A 179 -14.25 -29.23 -5.69
CA ASP A 179 -14.28 -30.67 -5.45
C ASP A 179 -14.16 -31.42 -6.78
N PHE A 180 -13.15 -32.30 -6.91
CA PHE A 180 -12.87 -33.06 -8.12
C PHE A 180 -12.99 -34.55 -7.85
N GLY A 181 -13.71 -35.26 -8.72
CA GLY A 181 -13.74 -36.72 -8.71
C GLY A 181 -12.42 -37.27 -9.27
N GLU A 182 -11.58 -37.80 -8.41
CA GLU A 182 -10.33 -38.46 -8.79
C GLU A 182 -10.49 -39.98 -8.69
N ARG A 183 -9.96 -40.69 -9.68
CA ARG A 183 -10.04 -42.16 -9.72
C ARG A 183 -9.12 -42.76 -8.66
N ASP A 184 -9.67 -43.48 -7.69
CA ASP A 184 -8.92 -44.13 -6.62
C ASP A 184 -8.38 -45.49 -7.06
N LEU A 185 -7.23 -45.45 -7.74
CA LEU A 185 -6.55 -46.65 -8.23
C LEU A 185 -6.11 -47.59 -7.09
N SER A 186 -5.88 -47.08 -5.88
CA SER A 186 -5.48 -47.91 -4.75
C SER A 186 -6.66 -48.75 -4.27
N GLN A 187 -7.83 -48.12 -4.14
CA GLN A 187 -9.04 -48.81 -3.74
C GLN A 187 -9.55 -49.77 -4.82
N GLU A 188 -9.46 -49.40 -6.10
CA GLU A 188 -9.74 -50.30 -7.23
C GLU A 188 -8.86 -51.56 -7.17
N ARG A 189 -7.56 -51.39 -6.93
CA ARG A 189 -6.63 -52.52 -6.80
C ARG A 189 -7.00 -53.42 -5.62
N LYS A 190 -7.30 -52.85 -4.45
CA LYS A 190 -7.73 -53.62 -3.27
C LYS A 190 -9.02 -54.39 -3.51
N ASN A 191 -10.01 -53.75 -4.15
CA ASN A 191 -11.29 -54.38 -4.50
C ASN A 191 -11.05 -55.56 -5.45
N LYS A 192 -10.23 -55.36 -6.48
CA LYS A 192 -9.87 -56.40 -7.46
C LYS A 192 -9.10 -57.56 -6.82
N GLU A 193 -8.12 -57.28 -5.96
CA GLU A 193 -7.36 -58.31 -5.24
C GLU A 193 -8.27 -59.12 -4.30
N LYS A 194 -9.16 -58.45 -3.55
CA LYS A 194 -10.14 -59.10 -2.67
C LYS A 194 -11.11 -59.98 -3.45
N ALA A 195 -11.65 -59.48 -4.56
CA ALA A 195 -12.57 -60.24 -5.41
C ALA A 195 -11.88 -61.44 -6.08
N HIS A 196 -10.63 -61.29 -6.55
CA HIS A 196 -9.83 -62.41 -7.07
C HIS A 196 -9.58 -63.48 -6.01
N SER A 197 -9.26 -63.08 -4.78
CA SER A 197 -9.07 -64.01 -3.67
C SER A 197 -10.36 -64.77 -3.34
N ALA A 198 -11.51 -64.08 -3.28
CA ALA A 198 -12.81 -64.68 -3.04
C ALA A 198 -13.21 -65.65 -4.16
N TYR A 199 -12.94 -65.31 -5.43
CA TYR A 199 -13.19 -66.17 -6.57
C TYR A 199 -12.33 -67.44 -6.56
N LYS A 200 -11.03 -67.32 -6.23
CA LYS A 200 -10.14 -68.49 -6.07
C LYS A 200 -10.61 -69.41 -4.95
N ALA A 201 -11.03 -68.86 -3.81
CA ALA A 201 -11.59 -69.63 -2.70
C ALA A 201 -12.90 -70.34 -3.09
N ALA A 202 -13.80 -69.68 -3.83
CA ALA A 202 -15.03 -70.28 -4.32
C ALA A 202 -14.77 -71.45 -5.29
N ILE A 203 -13.78 -71.33 -6.18
CA ILE A 203 -13.35 -72.43 -7.05
C ILE A 203 -12.82 -73.61 -6.23
N ALA A 204 -11.96 -73.34 -5.23
CA ALA A 204 -11.38 -74.38 -4.39
C ALA A 204 -12.44 -75.14 -3.57
N ASN A 205 -13.51 -74.47 -3.16
CA ASN A 205 -14.62 -75.07 -2.40
C ASN A 205 -15.62 -75.85 -3.28
N GLY A 206 -15.59 -75.71 -4.60
CA GLY A 206 -16.43 -76.47 -5.54
C GLY A 206 -17.92 -76.10 -5.57
N ASP A 207 -18.36 -75.07 -4.84
CA ASP A 207 -19.76 -74.63 -4.83
C ASP A 207 -20.08 -73.77 -6.07
N SER A 208 -20.86 -74.35 -6.98
CA SER A 208 -21.27 -73.71 -8.24
C SER A 208 -22.01 -72.39 -8.05
N ARG A 209 -22.75 -72.22 -6.94
CA ARG A 209 -23.47 -70.97 -6.64
C ARG A 209 -22.50 -69.89 -6.19
N GLN A 210 -21.55 -70.21 -5.32
CA GLN A 210 -20.52 -69.28 -4.85
C GLN A 210 -19.59 -68.85 -5.98
N ILE A 211 -19.20 -69.76 -6.88
CA ILE A 211 -18.38 -69.44 -8.06
C ILE A 211 -19.10 -68.42 -8.95
N ARG A 212 -20.40 -68.59 -9.19
CA ARG A 212 -21.19 -67.67 -10.01
C ARG A 212 -21.30 -66.28 -9.37
N MET A 213 -21.50 -66.22 -8.05
CA MET A 213 -21.54 -64.95 -7.30
C MET A 213 -20.17 -64.24 -7.31
N ALA A 214 -19.09 -64.94 -6.96
CA ALA A 214 -17.76 -64.36 -6.92
C ALA A 214 -17.27 -63.90 -8.31
N LYS A 215 -17.71 -64.57 -9.40
CA LYS A 215 -17.45 -64.11 -10.78
C LYS A 215 -18.20 -62.83 -11.12
N ALA A 216 -19.42 -62.66 -10.63
CA ALA A 216 -20.18 -61.41 -10.79
C ALA A 216 -19.54 -60.27 -10.00
N ASP A 217 -19.13 -60.53 -8.75
CA ASP A 217 -18.43 -59.55 -7.90
C ASP A 217 -17.09 -59.11 -8.51
N LEU A 218 -16.35 -60.03 -9.12
CA LEU A 218 -15.11 -59.72 -9.84
C LEU A 218 -15.35 -58.72 -10.98
N LYS A 219 -16.46 -58.89 -11.72
CA LYS A 219 -16.86 -57.98 -12.79
C LYS A 219 -17.27 -56.61 -12.24
N HIS A 220 -18.00 -56.56 -11.12
CA HIS A 220 -18.37 -55.29 -10.48
C HIS A 220 -17.17 -54.54 -9.89
N CYS A 221 -16.11 -55.24 -9.49
CA CYS A 221 -14.88 -54.61 -9.03
C CYS A 221 -14.05 -53.98 -10.16
N GLU A 222 -14.44 -54.14 -11.43
CA GLU A 222 -13.87 -53.42 -12.57
C GLU A 222 -14.47 -52.02 -12.75
N ASP A 223 -15.60 -51.74 -12.09
CA ASP A 223 -16.22 -50.42 -12.11
C ASP A 223 -15.29 -49.41 -11.40
N PRO A 224 -15.05 -48.24 -12.01
CA PRO A 224 -14.10 -47.27 -11.46
C PRO A 224 -14.59 -46.70 -10.14
N VAL A 225 -13.68 -46.58 -9.18
CA VAL A 225 -13.95 -45.98 -7.87
C VAL A 225 -13.44 -44.55 -7.90
N PHE A 226 -14.31 -43.60 -7.55
CA PHE A 226 -13.94 -42.19 -7.44
C PHE A 226 -13.92 -41.75 -5.99
N VAL A 227 -12.91 -40.98 -5.63
CA VAL A 227 -12.82 -40.24 -4.38
C VAL A 227 -12.90 -38.75 -4.71
N VAL A 228 -13.69 -38.01 -3.92
CA VAL A 228 -13.76 -36.56 -4.07
C VAL A 228 -12.58 -35.94 -3.34
N SER A 229 -11.75 -35.20 -4.07
CA SER A 229 -10.66 -34.42 -3.49
C SER A 229 -10.91 -32.93 -3.67
N ARG A 230 -10.76 -32.17 -2.57
CA ARG A 230 -10.90 -30.71 -2.59
C ARG A 230 -9.57 -30.05 -2.88
N ARG A 231 -9.49 -29.28 -3.97
CA ARG A 231 -8.24 -28.68 -4.45
C ARG A 231 -8.36 -27.17 -4.57
N ALA A 232 -7.30 -26.45 -4.23
CA ALA A 232 -7.15 -25.03 -4.55
C ALA A 232 -6.67 -24.91 -6.01
N VAL A 233 -7.38 -24.13 -6.81
CA VAL A 233 -7.12 -24.03 -8.26
C VAL A 233 -6.41 -22.71 -8.57
N LEU A 234 -7.00 -21.58 -8.17
CA LEU A 234 -6.43 -20.26 -8.38
C LEU A 234 -6.91 -19.29 -7.29
N ARG A 235 -6.21 -18.17 -7.12
CA ARG A 235 -6.74 -17.04 -6.37
C ARG A 235 -7.77 -16.30 -7.22
N VAL A 236 -8.78 -15.70 -6.58
CA VAL A 236 -9.80 -14.90 -7.25
C VAL A 236 -9.12 -13.80 -8.07
N PRO A 237 -9.20 -13.85 -9.41
CA PRO A 237 -8.66 -12.79 -10.23
C PRO A 237 -9.55 -11.55 -10.12
N ALA A 238 -8.98 -10.36 -10.22
CA ALA A 238 -9.74 -9.10 -10.24
C ALA A 238 -10.78 -9.00 -9.11
N LYS A 239 -10.34 -9.16 -7.86
CA LYS A 239 -11.19 -9.25 -6.66
C LYS A 239 -12.29 -8.17 -6.64
N SER A 240 -11.95 -6.94 -7.02
CA SER A 240 -12.87 -5.79 -7.09
C SER A 240 -14.08 -5.99 -8.01
N VAL A 241 -13.93 -6.75 -9.09
CA VAL A 241 -15.00 -7.05 -10.06
C VAL A 241 -16.18 -7.76 -9.38
N TRP A 242 -15.87 -8.64 -8.41
CA TRP A 242 -16.86 -9.48 -7.73
C TRP A 242 -17.54 -8.81 -6.54
N HIS A 243 -17.06 -7.65 -6.09
CA HIS A 243 -17.67 -6.92 -4.97
C HIS A 243 -18.84 -6.04 -5.44
N ALA A 244 -19.80 -5.81 -4.53
CA ALA A 244 -20.96 -4.96 -4.78
C ALA A 244 -20.70 -3.43 -4.66
N ARG A 245 -19.44 -2.98 -4.62
CA ARG A 245 -19.08 -1.56 -4.44
C ARG A 245 -19.66 -0.66 -5.55
N SER A 246 -19.66 0.66 -5.34
CA SER A 246 -19.97 1.66 -6.37
C SER A 246 -19.09 1.48 -7.62
N SER A 247 -19.54 2.01 -8.76
CA SER A 247 -18.75 2.08 -9.99
C SER A 247 -17.38 2.73 -9.75
N ILE A 248 -16.41 2.42 -10.60
CA ILE A 248 -15.05 2.90 -10.41
C ILE A 248 -14.93 4.39 -10.76
N ARG A 249 -15.70 4.88 -11.75
CA ARG A 249 -15.67 6.28 -12.18
C ARG A 249 -16.00 7.26 -11.04
N PRO A 250 -17.13 7.14 -10.30
CA PRO A 250 -17.42 8.05 -9.20
C PRO A 250 -16.34 8.08 -8.11
N ARG A 251 -15.68 6.95 -7.84
CA ARG A 251 -14.56 6.89 -6.88
C ARG A 251 -13.37 7.71 -7.39
N LEU A 252 -12.98 7.51 -8.65
CA LEU A 252 -11.87 8.27 -9.26
C LEU A 252 -12.18 9.77 -9.32
N VAL A 253 -13.41 10.16 -9.69
CA VAL A 253 -13.88 11.56 -9.69
C VAL A 253 -13.77 12.15 -8.29
N GLN A 254 -14.33 11.47 -7.28
CA GLN A 254 -14.30 11.96 -5.89
C GLN A 254 -12.87 12.17 -5.39
N ILE A 255 -11.96 11.23 -5.69
CA ILE A 255 -10.56 11.34 -5.28
C ILE A 255 -9.86 12.49 -6.02
N ALA A 256 -10.06 12.60 -7.34
CA ALA A 256 -9.49 13.68 -8.15
C ALA A 256 -9.98 15.06 -7.70
N ASP A 257 -11.29 15.23 -7.49
CA ASP A 257 -11.88 16.47 -7.01
C ASP A 257 -11.36 16.84 -5.62
N SER A 258 -11.23 15.85 -4.72
CA SER A 258 -10.65 16.07 -3.39
C SER A 258 -9.18 16.51 -3.46
N LEU A 259 -8.38 15.90 -4.33
CA LEU A 259 -6.99 16.29 -4.54
C LEU A 259 -6.88 17.70 -5.12
N LEU A 260 -7.68 18.02 -6.15
CA LEU A 260 -7.70 19.34 -6.79
C LEU A 260 -8.15 20.43 -5.82
N ALA A 261 -9.24 20.22 -5.08
CA ALA A 261 -9.72 21.18 -4.09
C ALA A 261 -8.69 21.41 -2.97
N THR A 262 -8.00 20.34 -2.54
CA THR A 262 -6.92 20.45 -1.56
C THR A 262 -5.75 21.26 -2.13
N ALA A 263 -5.34 20.99 -3.37
CA ALA A 263 -4.27 21.70 -4.04
C ALA A 263 -4.58 23.19 -4.26
N GLU A 264 -5.81 23.53 -4.67
CA GLU A 264 -6.27 24.91 -4.80
C GLU A 264 -6.25 25.64 -3.44
N THR A 265 -6.67 24.96 -2.37
CA THR A 265 -6.60 25.48 -1.00
C THR A 265 -5.15 25.73 -0.56
N LEU A 266 -4.24 24.82 -0.92
CA LEU A 266 -2.80 24.91 -0.61
C LEU A 266 -2.06 25.98 -1.42
N ALA A 267 -2.50 26.24 -2.65
CA ALA A 267 -2.00 27.34 -3.46
C ALA A 267 -2.40 28.72 -2.88
N GLY A 268 -3.48 28.77 -2.09
CA GLY A 268 -3.91 29.95 -1.37
C GLY A 268 -3.02 30.31 -0.18
N SER A 269 -3.26 31.50 0.39
CA SER A 269 -2.53 32.08 1.52
C SER A 269 -3.09 31.68 2.90
N ARG A 270 -3.86 30.60 3.00
CA ARG A 270 -4.43 30.16 4.29
C ARG A 270 -3.38 29.45 5.16
N GLU A 271 -3.42 29.72 6.46
CA GLU A 271 -2.65 29.00 7.47
C GLU A 271 -3.23 27.60 7.69
N PHE A 272 -2.35 26.63 7.97
CA PHE A 272 -2.75 25.25 8.25
C PHE A 272 -2.34 24.84 9.65
N ASN A 273 -3.31 24.50 10.49
CA ASN A 273 -3.00 24.05 11.86
C ASN A 273 -2.11 22.79 11.88
N HIS A 274 -2.28 21.89 10.90
CA HIS A 274 -1.57 20.60 10.83
C HIS A 274 -1.12 20.25 9.39
N PRO A 275 -0.02 20.83 8.89
CA PRO A 275 0.48 20.55 7.54
C PRO A 275 0.83 19.07 7.31
N ASP A 276 1.33 18.38 8.33
CA ASP A 276 1.66 16.95 8.25
C ASP A 276 0.44 16.06 7.99
N MET A 277 -0.72 16.44 8.53
CA MET A 277 -1.97 15.73 8.32
C MET A 277 -2.49 15.91 6.89
N VAL A 278 -2.33 17.12 6.34
CA VAL A 278 -2.66 17.39 4.93
C VAL A 278 -1.75 16.61 4.01
N ALA A 279 -0.45 16.55 4.33
CA ALA A 279 0.52 15.78 3.55
C ALA A 279 0.18 14.29 3.50
N LYS A 280 -0.08 13.68 4.66
CA LYS A 280 -0.56 12.28 4.74
C LYS A 280 -1.86 12.08 3.97
N SER A 281 -2.80 13.02 4.05
CA SER A 281 -4.07 12.95 3.34
C SER A 281 -3.87 12.93 1.82
N ILE A 282 -3.01 13.79 1.28
CA ILE A 282 -2.68 13.83 -0.15
C ILE A 282 -2.02 12.53 -0.60
N THR A 283 -0.99 12.06 0.13
CA THR A 283 -0.30 10.80 -0.21
C THR A 283 -1.27 9.62 -0.20
N ASN A 284 -2.14 9.55 0.80
CA ASN A 284 -3.16 8.50 0.88
C ASN A 284 -4.18 8.58 -0.25
N ALA A 285 -4.64 9.79 -0.61
CA ALA A 285 -5.56 9.98 -1.72
C ALA A 285 -4.93 9.60 -3.06
N ALA A 286 -3.66 9.96 -3.28
CA ALA A 286 -2.90 9.57 -4.47
C ALA A 286 -2.71 8.05 -4.58
N ALA A 287 -2.32 7.41 -3.47
CA ALA A 287 -2.22 5.95 -3.40
C ALA A 287 -3.58 5.27 -3.65
N LEU A 288 -4.68 5.84 -3.14
CA LEU A 288 -6.02 5.32 -3.38
C LEU A 288 -6.46 5.49 -4.83
N PHE A 289 -6.08 6.59 -5.49
CA PHE A 289 -6.32 6.80 -6.92
C PHE A 289 -5.62 5.72 -7.74
N ASP A 290 -4.32 5.49 -7.48
CA ASP A 290 -3.52 4.48 -8.15
C ASP A 290 -4.03 3.07 -7.91
N ALA A 291 -4.32 2.72 -6.64
CA ALA A 291 -4.90 1.42 -6.30
C ALA A 291 -6.28 1.21 -6.96
N THR A 292 -7.04 2.29 -7.18
CA THR A 292 -8.30 2.22 -7.92
C THR A 292 -8.04 1.98 -9.41
N LEU A 293 -6.99 2.55 -10.02
CA LEU A 293 -6.61 2.20 -11.40
C LEU A 293 -6.05 0.78 -11.52
N ASP A 294 -5.32 0.29 -10.52
CA ASP A 294 -4.78 -1.08 -10.49
C ASP A 294 -5.91 -2.14 -10.50
N GLU A 295 -7.12 -1.81 -10.02
CA GLU A 295 -8.29 -2.69 -10.17
C GLU A 295 -8.62 -3.00 -11.65
N ILE A 296 -8.32 -2.07 -12.57
CA ILE A 296 -8.49 -2.26 -14.01
C ILE A 296 -7.40 -3.20 -14.54
N ASP A 297 -6.17 -3.06 -14.06
CA ASP A 297 -5.04 -3.90 -14.46
C ASP A 297 -5.26 -5.35 -14.01
N ASP A 298 -5.77 -5.55 -12.80
CA ASP A 298 -6.20 -6.87 -12.31
C ASP A 298 -7.31 -7.46 -13.19
N ALA A 299 -8.29 -6.65 -13.60
CA ALA A 299 -9.36 -7.08 -14.51
C ALA A 299 -8.83 -7.45 -15.90
N VAL A 300 -7.81 -6.76 -16.40
CA VAL A 300 -7.10 -7.14 -17.63
C VAL A 300 -6.39 -8.49 -17.45
N ALA A 301 -5.69 -8.67 -16.33
CA ALA A 301 -4.94 -9.90 -16.02
C ALA A 301 -5.84 -11.12 -15.80
N MET A 302 -7.11 -10.92 -15.41
CA MET A 302 -8.12 -11.99 -15.35
C MET A 302 -8.27 -12.72 -16.69
N PHE A 303 -8.03 -12.03 -17.81
CA PHE A 303 -8.15 -12.59 -19.16
C PHE A 303 -6.83 -13.14 -19.72
N ALA A 304 -5.79 -13.28 -18.90
CA ALA A 304 -4.58 -13.98 -19.30
C ALA A 304 -4.88 -15.46 -19.61
N PRO A 305 -4.21 -16.09 -20.60
CA PRO A 305 -4.49 -17.47 -20.99
C PRO A 305 -4.48 -18.46 -19.82
N ALA A 306 -3.43 -18.42 -18.99
CA ALA A 306 -3.30 -19.30 -17.82
C ALA A 306 -4.42 -19.09 -16.77
N THR A 307 -4.86 -17.85 -16.56
CA THR A 307 -5.98 -17.55 -15.64
C THR A 307 -7.28 -18.12 -16.19
N LEU A 308 -7.54 -17.97 -17.49
CA LEU A 308 -8.75 -18.47 -18.14
C LEU A 308 -8.77 -20.01 -18.21
N GLU A 309 -7.62 -20.66 -18.37
CA GLU A 309 -7.47 -22.12 -18.27
C GLU A 309 -7.75 -22.60 -16.84
N ALA A 310 -7.16 -21.96 -15.83
CA ALA A 310 -7.41 -22.30 -14.43
C ALA A 310 -8.88 -22.06 -14.03
N LEU A 311 -9.54 -21.02 -14.56
CA LEU A 311 -10.96 -20.79 -14.38
C LEU A 311 -11.82 -21.88 -15.02
N ALA A 312 -11.50 -22.30 -16.25
CA ALA A 312 -12.21 -23.39 -16.91
C ALA A 312 -12.05 -24.72 -16.14
N GLN A 313 -10.85 -25.00 -15.62
CA GLN A 313 -10.61 -26.15 -14.76
C GLN A 313 -11.39 -26.05 -13.45
N TRP A 314 -11.42 -24.89 -12.81
CA TRP A 314 -12.18 -24.71 -11.57
C TRP A 314 -13.69 -24.91 -11.79
N LEU A 315 -14.22 -24.40 -12.90
CA LEU A 315 -15.64 -24.55 -13.26
C LEU A 315 -16.01 -25.96 -13.71
N SER A 316 -15.05 -26.85 -13.96
CA SER A 316 -15.30 -28.27 -14.20
C SER A 316 -15.40 -29.10 -12.92
N ALA A 317 -15.29 -28.48 -11.74
CA ALA A 317 -15.47 -29.14 -10.46
C ALA A 317 -16.91 -29.65 -10.28
N GLU A 318 -17.07 -30.68 -9.45
CA GLU A 318 -18.37 -31.30 -9.11
C GLU A 318 -19.35 -30.28 -8.51
N ASP A 319 -18.83 -29.26 -7.82
CA ASP A 319 -19.60 -28.15 -7.25
C ASP A 319 -20.43 -27.37 -8.29
N PHE A 320 -20.05 -27.45 -9.57
CA PHE A 320 -20.68 -26.74 -10.68
C PHE A 320 -21.43 -27.68 -11.63
N ARG A 321 -21.86 -28.85 -11.16
CA ARG A 321 -22.68 -29.77 -11.97
C ARG A 321 -23.89 -29.04 -12.57
N GLY A 322 -24.03 -29.10 -13.89
CA GLY A 322 -25.08 -28.39 -14.65
C GLY A 322 -24.62 -27.04 -15.21
N VAL A 323 -23.41 -26.59 -14.89
CA VAL A 323 -22.74 -25.49 -15.59
C VAL A 323 -21.82 -26.09 -16.66
N SER A 324 -21.84 -25.51 -17.86
CA SER A 324 -20.90 -25.83 -18.91
C SER A 324 -20.07 -24.60 -19.28
N THR A 325 -18.80 -24.83 -19.57
CA THR A 325 -17.84 -23.77 -19.85
C THR A 325 -17.06 -24.04 -21.12
N SER A 326 -16.79 -22.98 -21.89
CA SER A 326 -15.96 -23.04 -23.09
C SER A 326 -14.94 -21.91 -23.11
N ARG A 327 -13.70 -22.24 -23.46
CA ARG A 327 -12.60 -21.29 -23.59
C ARG A 327 -12.71 -20.57 -24.93
N LEU A 328 -12.69 -19.24 -24.91
CA LEU A 328 -12.62 -18.38 -26.10
C LEU A 328 -11.17 -17.89 -26.29
N PRO A 329 -10.80 -17.10 -27.32
CA PRO A 329 -9.44 -16.55 -27.39
C PRO A 329 -9.13 -15.58 -26.22
N GLN A 330 -10.04 -14.63 -25.96
CA GLN A 330 -9.86 -13.57 -24.95
C GLN A 330 -10.93 -13.60 -23.85
N GLY A 331 -11.55 -14.77 -23.63
CA GLY A 331 -12.65 -14.90 -22.68
C GLY A 331 -13.02 -16.32 -22.33
N ILE A 332 -14.11 -16.44 -21.59
CA ILE A 332 -14.73 -17.70 -21.21
C ILE A 332 -16.25 -17.55 -21.34
N SER A 333 -16.87 -18.54 -21.97
CA SER A 333 -18.32 -18.69 -21.99
C SER A 333 -18.73 -19.60 -20.83
N ILE A 334 -19.73 -19.17 -20.07
CA ILE A 334 -20.27 -19.90 -18.92
C ILE A 334 -21.78 -20.00 -19.12
N SER A 335 -22.31 -21.21 -19.11
CA SER A 335 -23.73 -21.45 -19.38
C SER A 335 -24.34 -22.45 -18.41
N ASP A 336 -25.60 -22.26 -18.08
CA ASP A 336 -26.46 -23.22 -17.38
C ASP A 336 -27.66 -23.59 -18.26
N ASP A 337 -28.66 -24.25 -17.67
CA ASP A 337 -29.91 -24.63 -18.35
C ASP A 337 -30.76 -23.43 -18.83
N LYS A 338 -30.47 -22.22 -18.34
CA LYS A 338 -31.31 -21.03 -18.57
C LYS A 338 -30.64 -20.00 -19.47
N LYS A 339 -29.32 -19.84 -19.36
CA LYS A 339 -28.60 -18.75 -20.04
C LYS A 339 -27.14 -19.06 -20.27
N THR A 340 -26.59 -18.36 -21.25
CA THR A 340 -25.16 -18.29 -21.55
C THR A 340 -24.67 -16.87 -21.30
N VAL A 341 -23.58 -16.75 -20.56
CA VAL A 341 -22.89 -15.48 -20.28
C VAL A 341 -21.47 -15.59 -20.78
N ILE A 342 -21.05 -14.57 -21.54
CA ILE A 342 -19.70 -14.49 -22.08
C ILE A 342 -18.95 -13.43 -21.28
N LEU A 343 -17.86 -13.85 -20.63
CA LEU A 343 -16.88 -12.95 -20.05
C LEU A 343 -15.73 -12.84 -21.04
N GLU A 344 -15.60 -11.69 -21.70
CA GLU A 344 -14.53 -11.44 -22.65
C GLU A 344 -13.84 -10.11 -22.40
N ARG A 345 -12.55 -10.07 -22.70
CA ARG A 345 -11.78 -8.83 -22.68
C ARG A 345 -12.18 -7.98 -23.88
N THR A 346 -12.82 -6.84 -23.63
CA THR A 346 -13.07 -5.84 -24.68
C THR A 346 -11.78 -5.11 -25.05
N SER A 347 -11.70 -4.57 -26.26
CA SER A 347 -10.55 -3.77 -26.72
C SER A 347 -10.30 -2.52 -25.87
N SER A 348 -11.35 -2.00 -25.24
CA SER A 348 -11.29 -0.87 -24.32
C SER A 348 -10.75 -1.23 -22.94
N LEU A 349 -10.85 -2.50 -22.51
CA LEU A 349 -10.30 -2.95 -21.23
C LEU A 349 -8.79 -3.18 -21.36
N LYS A 350 -8.03 -2.14 -21.01
CA LYS A 350 -6.56 -2.10 -21.07
C LYS A 350 -6.00 -1.28 -19.91
N PRO A 351 -4.72 -1.50 -19.54
CA PRO A 351 -4.09 -0.73 -18.49
C PRO A 351 -4.11 0.77 -18.76
N VAL A 352 -4.27 1.55 -17.69
CA VAL A 352 -4.19 3.02 -17.72
C VAL A 352 -2.78 3.41 -17.29
N SER A 353 -2.02 4.10 -18.14
CA SER A 353 -0.58 4.37 -17.92
C SER A 353 -0.28 5.50 -16.93
N PHE A 354 -1.28 6.04 -16.25
CA PHE A 354 -1.15 7.19 -15.36
C PHE A 354 -1.10 6.74 -13.90
N ARG A 355 -0.17 7.31 -13.12
CA ARG A 355 0.00 7.07 -11.67
C ARG A 355 0.41 8.35 -10.93
N LEU A 356 -0.14 8.55 -9.73
CA LEU A 356 0.06 9.70 -8.86
C LEU A 356 1.06 9.43 -7.72
N GLY A 357 1.12 8.21 -7.20
CA GLY A 357 1.90 7.83 -6.02
C GLY A 357 3.39 8.08 -6.20
N GLY A 358 3.91 7.86 -7.41
CA GLY A 358 5.30 8.19 -7.76
C GLY A 358 5.58 9.69 -7.89
N ARG A 359 4.55 10.52 -8.10
CA ARG A 359 4.69 11.98 -8.23
C ARG A 359 4.73 12.66 -6.86
N PHE A 360 3.94 12.18 -5.90
CA PHE A 360 3.75 12.88 -4.61
C PHE A 360 4.46 12.19 -3.43
N HIS A 361 5.59 11.53 -3.67
CA HIS A 361 6.30 10.86 -2.58
C HIS A 361 6.88 11.89 -1.61
N LEU A 362 6.64 11.67 -0.31
CA LEU A 362 7.23 12.48 0.76
C LEU A 362 8.72 12.15 0.82
N GLY A 363 9.57 13.04 0.31
CA GLY A 363 11.01 13.04 0.57
C GLY A 363 11.34 13.45 2.02
N LEU A 364 10.55 12.97 2.99
CA LEU A 364 10.81 13.13 4.42
C LEU A 364 11.77 12.04 4.86
N SER A 365 13.02 12.13 4.41
CA SER A 365 14.14 11.37 4.96
C SER A 365 14.96 12.27 5.87
#